data_AF-A0A661UW92-F1
#
_entry.id   AF-A0A661UW92-F1
#
_cell.length_a   1.000
_cell.length_b   1.000
_cell.length_c   1.000
_cell.angle_alpha   90.00
_cell.angle_beta   90.00
_cell.angle_gamma   90.00
#
_symmetry.space_group_name_H-M   'P 1'
#
loop_
_entity.id
_entity.type
_entity.pdbx_description
1 polymer ?
#
loop_
_entity_poly.entity_id
_entity_poly.type
_entity_poly.pdbx_seq_one_letter_code
_entity_poly.pdbx_strand_id
1 'polypeptide(L)'
;MKKIKVIITNREPLKIIGMLIRTNLQENKIPELWEEFIGRMEELNEIAVPDCSLGICLAVDEADINDNTEFGYIAGRVVKNNSFIPEGMVYHELEKKGSGSIHA
;
A
#
# COMPACT_ATOMS: atom_id res chain seq x y z
N MET A 1 -5.27 26.82 11.72
CA MET A 1 -5.34 25.38 11.35
C MET A 1 -6.45 25.19 10.33
N LYS A 2 -6.19 24.57 9.17
CA LYS A 2 -7.25 24.16 8.24
C LYS A 2 -8.01 22.98 8.86
N LYS A 3 -9.35 23.04 8.91
CA LYS A 3 -10.17 21.88 9.31
C LYS A 3 -10.08 20.81 8.21
N ILE A 4 -9.73 19.58 8.59
CA ILE A 4 -9.80 18.42 7.68
C ILE A 4 -11.28 18.10 7.47
N LYS A 5 -11.71 18.05 6.21
CA LYS A 5 -13.05 17.61 5.82
C LYS A 5 -12.97 16.16 5.35
N VAL A 6 -13.78 15.29 5.93
CA VAL A 6 -13.91 13.90 5.47
C VAL A 6 -14.61 13.88 4.11
N ILE A 7 -14.05 13.14 3.15
CA ILE A 7 -14.64 12.90 1.84
C ILE A 7 -14.84 11.39 1.71
N ILE A 8 -16.08 10.97 1.47
CA ILE A 8 -16.43 9.56 1.24
C ILE A 8 -16.45 9.32 -0.27
N THR A 9 -15.65 8.37 -0.76
CA THR A 9 -15.59 7.99 -2.18
C THR A 9 -15.53 6.49 -2.34
N ASN A 10 -16.15 5.98 -3.39
CA ASN A 10 -15.93 4.61 -3.87
C ASN A 10 -14.80 4.59 -4.90
N ARG A 11 -14.02 3.52 -4.91
CA ARG A 11 -12.95 3.28 -5.88
C ARG A 11 -13.15 1.92 -6.52
N GLU A 12 -12.83 1.85 -7.81
CA GLU A 12 -12.67 0.56 -8.49
C GLU A 12 -11.41 -0.15 -7.98
N PRO A 13 -11.32 -1.47 -8.11
CA PRO A 13 -10.15 -2.21 -7.66
C PRO A 13 -8.85 -1.66 -8.26
N LEU A 14 -7.81 -1.56 -7.45
CA LEU A 14 -6.50 -1.07 -7.89
C LEU A 14 -5.50 -2.21 -7.90
N LYS A 15 -4.74 -2.29 -8.98
CA LYS A 15 -3.64 -3.25 -9.16
C LYS A 15 -2.34 -2.54 -8.84
N ILE A 16 -1.59 -3.07 -7.88
CA ILE A 16 -0.35 -2.46 -7.39
C ILE A 16 0.79 -3.44 -7.61
N ILE A 17 1.92 -2.92 -8.07
CA ILE A 17 3.23 -3.59 -7.96
C ILE A 17 4.14 -2.70 -7.13
N GLY A 18 4.86 -3.31 -6.20
CA GLY A 18 5.71 -2.59 -5.27
C GLY A 18 6.57 -3.51 -4.41
N MET A 19 7.23 -2.93 -3.42
CA MET A 19 8.07 -3.66 -2.47
C MET A 19 7.34 -3.82 -1.13
N LEU A 20 7.44 -5.01 -0.54
CA LEU A 20 6.78 -5.39 0.71
C LEU A 20 7.82 -5.55 1.83
N ILE A 21 7.52 -4.97 2.99
CA ILE A 21 8.26 -5.22 4.24
C ILE A 21 7.32 -5.66 5.34
N ARG A 22 7.88 -6.24 6.41
CA ARG A 22 7.28 -6.31 7.73
C ARG A 22 8.04 -5.38 8.66
N THR A 23 7.31 -4.58 9.45
CA THR A 23 7.89 -3.55 10.33
C THR A 23 6.93 -3.28 11.48
N ASN A 24 7.37 -2.51 12.48
CA ASN A 24 6.56 -2.00 13.57
C ASN A 24 6.93 -0.52 13.82
N LEU A 25 6.31 0.13 14.81
CA LEU A 25 6.56 1.55 15.05
C LEU A 25 7.89 1.85 15.77
N GLN A 26 8.44 0.88 16.51
CA GLN A 26 9.73 1.01 17.19
C GLN A 26 10.91 0.87 16.21
N GLU A 27 10.84 -0.09 15.30
CA GLU A 27 11.81 -0.34 14.23
C GLU A 27 11.21 0.01 12.87
N ASN A 28 10.82 1.27 12.70
CA ASN A 28 10.15 1.73 11.49
C ASN A 28 11.09 1.74 10.28
N LYS A 29 10.90 0.77 9.38
CA LYS A 29 11.68 0.57 8.15
C LYS A 29 11.00 1.15 6.89
N ILE A 30 9.88 1.85 7.06
CA ILE A 30 9.11 2.44 5.93
C ILE A 30 9.93 3.48 5.15
N PRO A 31 10.73 4.38 5.78
CA PRO A 31 11.55 5.33 5.03
C PRO A 31 12.59 4.65 4.13
N GLU A 32 13.29 3.65 4.65
CA GLU A 32 14.31 2.87 3.92
C GLU A 32 13.69 2.13 2.73
N LEU A 33 12.51 1.53 2.93
CA LEU A 33 11.73 0.92 1.85
C LEU A 33 11.40 1.93 0.74
N TRP A 34 10.99 3.15 1.09
CA TRP A 34 10.68 4.17 0.08
C TRP A 34 11.93 4.62 -0.68
N GLU A 35 13.06 4.78 -0.01
CA GLU A 35 14.33 5.11 -0.68
C GLU A 35 14.71 4.04 -1.71
N GLU A 36 14.65 2.76 -1.33
CA GLU A 36 14.93 1.65 -2.25
C GLU A 36 13.91 1.59 -3.40
N PHE A 37 12.62 1.69 -3.07
CA PHE A 37 11.56 1.62 -4.08
C PHE A 37 11.64 2.77 -5.09
N ILE A 38 11.92 4.00 -4.65
CA ILE A 38 12.09 5.16 -5.55
C ILE A 38 13.20 4.90 -6.57
N GLY A 39 14.34 4.34 -6.13
CA GLY A 39 15.46 3.99 -7.01
C GLY A 39 15.13 2.93 -8.06
N ARG A 40 14.05 2.16 -7.85
CA ARG A 40 13.63 1.04 -8.70
C ARG A 40 12.31 1.28 -9.45
N MET A 41 11.69 2.46 -9.30
CA MET A 41 10.39 2.76 -9.92
C MET A 41 10.41 2.67 -11.46
N GLU A 42 11.58 2.87 -12.08
CA GLU A 42 11.76 2.78 -13.54
C GLU A 42 11.68 1.35 -14.08
N GLU A 43 11.83 0.32 -13.22
CA GLU A 43 11.65 -1.09 -13.62
C GLU A 43 10.18 -1.44 -13.90
N LEU A 44 9.25 -0.61 -13.42
CA LEU A 44 7.81 -0.83 -13.58
C LEU A 44 7.32 -0.37 -14.96
N ASN A 45 6.63 -1.28 -15.64
CA ASN A 45 5.97 -1.02 -16.91
C ASN A 45 4.46 -0.79 -16.72
N GLU A 46 3.80 -0.22 -17.74
CA GLU A 46 2.34 -0.10 -17.79
C GLU A 46 1.72 0.60 -16.57
N ILE A 47 2.33 1.71 -16.13
CA ILE A 47 1.78 2.54 -15.06
C ILE A 47 0.41 3.08 -15.46
N ALA A 48 -0.58 2.90 -14.58
CA ALA A 48 -1.94 3.39 -14.79
C ALA A 48 -2.12 4.84 -14.30
N VAL A 49 -1.34 5.27 -13.29
CA VAL A 49 -1.39 6.62 -12.71
C VAL A 49 0.03 7.19 -12.56
N PRO A 50 0.51 7.97 -13.55
CA PRO A 50 1.92 8.39 -13.63
C PRO A 50 2.46 9.15 -12.40
N ASP A 51 1.66 10.00 -11.76
CA ASP A 51 2.17 10.86 -10.67
C ASP A 51 1.71 10.41 -9.28
N CYS A 52 1.39 9.13 -9.12
CA CYS A 52 0.87 8.58 -7.88
C CYS A 52 1.59 7.29 -7.48
N SER A 53 2.06 7.27 -6.23
CA SER A 53 2.51 6.07 -5.54
C SER A 53 1.66 5.89 -4.27
N LEU A 54 1.52 4.65 -3.84
CA LEU A 54 0.70 4.26 -2.71
C LEU A 54 1.54 3.63 -1.61
N GLY A 55 1.25 4.04 -0.38
CA GLY A 55 1.66 3.34 0.83
C GLY A 55 0.50 2.53 1.36
N ILE A 56 0.63 1.21 1.41
CA ILE A 56 -0.46 0.31 1.82
C ILE A 56 -0.04 -0.40 3.11
N CYS A 57 -0.69 -0.05 4.22
CA CYS A 57 -0.61 -0.83 5.44
C CYS A 57 -1.54 -2.04 5.33
N LEU A 58 -0.98 -3.23 5.46
CA LEU A 58 -1.74 -4.48 5.49
C LEU A 58 -2.26 -4.69 6.91
N ALA A 59 -3.53 -5.07 7.01
CA ALA A 59 -4.18 -5.29 8.29
C ALA A 59 -3.48 -6.40 9.07
N VAL A 60 -3.41 -6.21 10.38
CA VAL A 60 -2.97 -7.20 11.36
C VAL A 60 -4.19 -7.64 12.14
N ASP A 61 -4.34 -8.94 12.34
CA ASP A 61 -5.42 -9.50 13.15
C ASP A 61 -4.94 -9.61 14.60
N GLU A 62 -4.82 -8.46 15.25
CA GLU A 62 -4.42 -8.37 16.66
C GLU A 62 -5.46 -7.53 17.43
N ALA A 63 -5.91 -8.06 18.57
CA ALA A 63 -6.89 -7.40 19.42
C ALA A 63 -6.34 -6.13 20.08
N ASP A 64 -5.03 -6.12 20.39
CA ASP A 64 -4.33 -5.05 21.10
C ASP A 64 -3.14 -4.54 20.28
N ILE A 65 -3.42 -3.74 19.25
CA ILE A 65 -2.38 -3.10 18.43
C ILE A 65 -1.57 -2.13 19.30
N ASN A 66 -0.25 -2.33 19.33
CA ASN A 66 0.71 -1.45 20.02
C ASN A 66 1.94 -1.18 19.14
N ASP A 67 2.88 -0.39 19.65
CA ASP A 67 4.06 0.05 18.87
C ASP A 67 4.99 -1.10 18.42
N ASN A 68 4.91 -2.27 19.06
CA ASN A 68 5.68 -3.46 18.70
C ASN A 68 4.91 -4.41 17.77
N THR A 69 3.62 -4.20 17.56
CA THR A 69 2.80 -5.02 16.65
C THR A 69 3.37 -4.92 15.23
N GLU A 70 3.77 -6.05 14.67
CA GLU A 70 4.32 -6.11 13.31
C GLU A 70 3.20 -6.06 12.28
N PHE A 71 3.32 -5.16 11.32
CA PHE A 71 2.42 -5.08 10.18
C PHE A 71 3.18 -5.16 8.85
N GLY A 72 2.48 -5.61 7.81
CA GLY A 72 2.96 -5.57 6.45
C GLY A 72 2.78 -4.17 5.86
N TYR A 73 3.75 -3.69 5.10
CA TYR A 73 3.65 -2.42 4.39
C TYR A 73 4.14 -2.56 2.96
N ILE A 74 3.38 -2.03 1.99
CA ILE A 74 3.76 -2.00 0.58
C ILE A 74 3.99 -0.55 0.15
N ALA A 75 5.15 -0.26 -0.42
CA ALA A 75 5.41 0.92 -1.23
C ALA A 75 5.27 0.51 -2.70
N GLY A 76 4.31 1.07 -3.44
CA GLY A 76 3.98 0.60 -4.79
C GLY A 76 3.37 1.66 -5.71
N ARG A 77 3.25 1.31 -7.01
CA ARG A 77 2.53 2.12 -8.01
C ARG A 77 1.36 1.34 -8.59
N VAL A 78 0.35 2.09 -9.05
CA VAL A 78 -0.81 1.50 -9.72
C VAL A 78 -0.43 1.14 -11.16
N VAL A 79 -0.60 -0.12 -11.52
CA VAL A 79 -0.29 -0.68 -12.85
C VAL A 79 -1.56 -1.12 -13.58
N LYS A 80 -1.52 -1.20 -14.90
CA LYS A 80 -2.68 -1.70 -15.68
C LYS A 80 -2.85 -3.22 -15.58
N ASN A 81 -1.74 -3.96 -15.43
CA ASN A 81 -1.71 -5.42 -15.35
C ASN A 81 -0.46 -5.91 -14.59
N ASN A 82 -0.35 -7.22 -14.37
CA ASN A 82 0.76 -7.88 -13.68
C ASN A 82 1.55 -8.82 -14.59
N SER A 83 1.61 -8.51 -15.89
CA SER A 83 2.36 -9.32 -16.88
C SER A 83 3.86 -9.36 -16.60
N PHE A 84 4.39 -8.35 -15.92
CA PHE A 84 5.77 -8.27 -15.48
C PHE A 84 5.82 -7.73 -14.05
N ILE A 85 6.49 -8.46 -13.16
CA ILE A 85 6.75 -8.07 -11.78
C ILE A 85 8.28 -8.14 -11.61
N PRO A 86 8.96 -7.00 -11.35
CA PRO A 86 10.40 -7.01 -11.09
C PRO A 86 10.79 -7.92 -9.94
N GLU A 87 12.01 -8.46 -9.97
CA GLU A 87 12.52 -9.32 -8.91
C GLU A 87 12.52 -8.59 -7.55
N GLY A 88 12.04 -9.27 -6.50
CA GLY A 88 11.89 -8.68 -5.16
C GLY A 88 10.67 -7.77 -4.98
N MET A 89 9.82 -7.60 -6.01
CA MET A 89 8.53 -6.91 -5.89
C MET A 89 7.37 -7.90 -5.76
N VAL A 90 6.25 -7.39 -5.26
CA VAL A 90 4.99 -8.13 -5.10
C VAL A 90 3.88 -7.48 -5.92
N TYR A 91 2.93 -8.29 -6.37
CA TYR A 91 1.63 -7.83 -6.84
C TYR A 91 0.63 -7.81 -5.69
N HIS A 92 -0.14 -6.74 -5.58
CA HIS A 92 -1.24 -6.62 -4.62
C HIS A 92 -2.45 -5.98 -5.29
N GLU A 93 -3.63 -6.51 -5.03
CA GLU A 93 -4.89 -5.97 -5.54
C GLU A 93 -5.71 -5.42 -4.39
N LEU A 94 -5.95 -4.11 -4.41
CA LEU A 94 -6.90 -3.48 -3.49
C LEU A 94 -8.29 -3.71 -4.05
N GLU A 95 -9.02 -4.64 -3.45
CA GLU A 95 -10.38 -4.92 -3.82
C GLU A 95 -11.30 -3.74 -3.52
N LYS A 96 -12.42 -3.69 -4.24
CA LYS A 96 -13.53 -2.81 -3.90
C LYS A 96 -14.08 -3.25 -2.56
N LYS A 97 -13.85 -2.47 -1.49
CA LYS A 97 -14.57 -2.69 -0.24
C LYS A 97 -16.07 -2.53 -0.51
N GLY A 98 -16.78 -3.65 -0.57
CA GLY A 98 -18.23 -3.67 -0.47
C GLY A 98 -18.64 -3.02 0.86
N SER A 99 -19.81 -2.40 0.90
CA SER A 99 -20.40 -1.88 2.13
C SER A 99 -20.55 -3.01 3.15
N GLY A 100 -19.55 -3.20 4.00
CA GLY A 100 -19.66 -4.04 5.18
C GLY A 100 -20.69 -3.39 6.09
N SER A 101 -21.82 -4.05 6.28
CA SER A 101 -22.78 -3.72 7.31
C SER A 101 -22.05 -3.72 8.65
N ILE A 102 -21.78 -2.51 9.16
CA ILE A 102 -21.49 -2.27 10.56
C ILE A 102 -22.74 -2.72 11.31
N HIS A 103 -22.72 -3.95 11.84
CA HIS A 103 -23.68 -4.33 12.85
C HIS A 103 -23.28 -3.58 14.12
N ALA A 104 -24.12 -2.59 14.44
CA ALA A 104 -24.14 -1.90 15.72
C ALA A 104 -24.57 -2.85 16.85
#